data_AF-A0A7W2B6M1-F1
#
_entry.id   AF-A0A7W2B6M1-F1
#
_cell.length_a   1.000
_cell.length_b   1.000
_cell.length_c   1.000
_cell.angle_alpha   90.00
_cell.angle_beta   90.00
_cell.angle_gamma   90.00
#
_symmetry.space_group_name_H-M   'P 1'
#
loop_
_entity.id
_entity.type
_entity.pdbx_description
1 polymer ?
#
loop_
_entity_poly.entity_id
_entity_poly.type
_entity_poly.pdbx_seq_one_letter_code
_entity_poly.pdbx_strand_id
1 'polypeptide(L)'
;MRNKLTKFLLVPCLMVGLSVFAQVSSDSLDSDSETIKLKKDAVQAIVDAHDTTLILRGGELMVRQQVVKAAKNFSLKWGRERGLGKEWWRDKPEFERAVQHLIDIGDEVLRDKFTSGDWLTTIWTEYTANNFTGEQASYIAEHFKTEHGAIQRGLMEWYLGSTTLFYYTFTDRWDYRLEETRKELEALQKEAQKRLPNEMITWKAGEKEAYTFIACSPDNGLCIGPEYWKMLAIPMMGAVFRYMEDTTREIKSAMEAERESLEPFFKAFEQSRK
;
A
#
# COMPACT_ATOMS: atom_id res chain seq x y z
N MET A 1 31.22 -87.18 -27.50
CA MET A 1 32.25 -87.57 -26.52
C MET A 1 31.69 -87.36 -25.12
N ARG A 2 31.72 -88.43 -24.31
CA ARG A 2 31.66 -88.54 -22.83
C ARG A 2 30.75 -87.62 -21.99
N ASN A 3 29.71 -88.26 -21.45
CA ASN A 3 29.14 -88.14 -20.09
C ASN A 3 30.14 -87.74 -18.98
N LYS A 4 29.69 -86.94 -17.99
CA LYS A 4 29.29 -87.40 -16.63
C LYS A 4 28.94 -86.25 -15.65
N LEU A 5 27.75 -86.42 -15.04
CA LEU A 5 27.35 -86.24 -13.63
C LEU A 5 27.69 -84.97 -12.81
N THR A 6 26.62 -84.21 -12.54
CA THR A 6 26.02 -83.87 -11.23
C THR A 6 26.90 -83.80 -9.96
N LYS A 7 26.77 -82.67 -9.22
CA LYS A 7 26.52 -82.68 -7.77
C LYS A 7 25.81 -81.39 -7.30
N PHE A 8 24.67 -81.60 -6.65
CA PHE A 8 23.88 -80.65 -5.87
C PHE A 8 24.66 -80.16 -4.64
N LEU A 9 24.46 -78.90 -4.26
CA LEU A 9 24.54 -78.45 -2.88
C LEU A 9 23.53 -77.32 -2.65
N LEU A 10 22.47 -77.67 -1.92
CA LEU A 10 21.48 -76.79 -1.31
C LEU A 10 22.10 -76.18 -0.04
N VAL A 11 22.02 -74.86 0.13
CA VAL A 11 22.11 -74.19 1.44
C VAL A 11 20.98 -73.17 1.53
N PRO A 12 20.09 -73.27 2.54
CA PRO A 12 19.04 -72.28 2.79
C PRO A 12 19.55 -71.22 3.77
N CYS A 13 19.27 -69.94 3.54
CA CYS A 13 19.29 -68.95 4.63
C CYS A 13 18.56 -67.65 4.27
N LEU A 14 17.52 -67.39 5.06
CA LEU A 14 17.08 -66.09 5.56
C LEU A 14 16.65 -65.02 4.55
N MET A 15 15.34 -65.02 4.31
CA MET A 15 14.56 -63.81 4.07
C MET A 15 14.71 -62.87 5.29
N VAL A 16 15.71 -62.00 5.27
CA VAL A 16 15.72 -60.81 6.14
C VAL A 16 14.97 -59.72 5.39
N GLY A 17 13.77 -59.42 5.86
CA GLY A 17 13.04 -58.24 5.45
C GLY A 17 13.87 -57.01 5.78
N LEU A 18 14.33 -56.31 4.75
CA LEU A 18 14.67 -54.90 4.85
C LEU A 18 13.38 -54.14 4.62
N SER A 19 12.64 -53.96 5.71
CA SER A 19 11.80 -52.78 5.89
C SER A 19 12.74 -51.58 5.78
N VAL A 20 12.86 -51.02 4.58
CA VAL A 20 13.34 -49.65 4.42
C VAL A 20 12.28 -48.79 5.09
N PHE A 21 12.49 -48.52 6.37
CA PHE A 21 11.80 -47.43 7.03
C PHE A 21 12.08 -46.19 6.22
N ALA A 22 11.03 -45.69 5.55
CA ALA A 22 10.96 -44.31 5.17
C ALA A 22 11.02 -43.49 6.48
N GLN A 23 12.23 -43.17 6.92
CA GLN A 23 12.47 -42.00 7.76
C GLN A 23 12.22 -40.80 6.85
N VAL A 24 10.93 -40.51 6.65
CA VAL A 24 10.48 -39.20 6.18
C VAL A 24 10.83 -38.26 7.31
N SER A 25 12.02 -37.68 7.17
CA SER A 25 12.51 -36.47 7.83
C SER A 25 11.38 -35.58 8.37
N SER A 26 11.14 -35.66 9.68
CA SER A 26 10.41 -34.63 10.42
C SER A 26 11.22 -33.32 10.49
N ASP A 27 12.55 -33.42 10.46
CA ASP A 27 13.47 -32.30 10.66
C ASP A 27 13.46 -31.30 9.48
N SER A 28 13.21 -31.74 8.24
CA SER A 28 13.15 -30.86 7.07
C SER A 28 11.84 -30.06 6.97
N LEU A 29 10.74 -30.58 7.52
CA LEU A 29 9.46 -29.86 7.52
C LEU A 29 9.45 -28.77 8.60
N ASP A 30 10.07 -29.05 9.75
CA ASP A 30 10.23 -28.06 10.82
C ASP A 30 11.22 -26.94 10.43
N SER A 31 12.33 -27.25 9.73
CA SER A 31 13.30 -26.22 9.28
C SER A 31 12.73 -25.26 8.23
N ASP A 32 11.91 -25.76 7.31
CA ASP A 32 11.29 -24.93 6.26
C ASP A 32 10.20 -24.04 6.86
N SER A 33 9.40 -24.57 7.79
CA SER A 33 8.40 -23.81 8.52
C SER A 33 9.01 -22.68 9.36
N GLU A 34 10.12 -22.98 10.06
CA GLU A 34 10.86 -22.00 10.84
C GLU A 34 11.47 -20.91 9.94
N THR A 35 12.05 -21.28 8.80
CA THR A 35 12.62 -20.32 7.83
C THR A 35 11.55 -19.39 7.26
N ILE A 36 10.37 -19.92 6.91
CA ILE A 36 9.22 -19.13 6.45
C ILE A 36 8.76 -18.15 7.54
N LYS A 37 8.68 -18.62 8.78
CA LYS A 37 8.27 -17.79 9.92
C LYS A 37 9.28 -16.67 10.17
N LEU A 38 10.58 -16.97 10.22
CA LEU A 38 11.63 -15.97 10.41
C LEU A 38 11.62 -14.91 9.31
N LYS A 39 11.41 -15.30 8.05
CA LYS A 39 11.24 -14.35 6.95
C LYS A 39 10.02 -13.46 7.17
N LYS A 40 8.88 -14.04 7.53
CA LYS A 40 7.64 -13.29 7.79
C LYS A 40 7.82 -12.27 8.92
N ASP A 41 8.44 -12.69 10.01
CA ASP A 41 8.68 -11.84 11.18
C ASP A 41 9.65 -10.70 10.83
N ALA A 42 10.72 -10.97 10.07
CA ALA A 42 11.65 -9.96 9.60
C ALA A 42 11.00 -8.94 8.63
N VAL A 43 10.17 -9.41 7.69
CA VAL A 43 9.40 -8.52 6.81
C VAL A 43 8.46 -7.64 7.61
N GLN A 44 7.73 -8.22 8.57
CA GLN A 44 6.80 -7.46 9.39
C GLN A 44 7.53 -6.41 10.24
N ALA A 45 8.71 -6.75 10.78
CA ALA A 45 9.54 -5.81 11.53
C ALA A 45 9.98 -4.58 10.69
N ILE A 46 10.26 -4.76 9.39
CA ILE A 46 10.53 -3.64 8.48
C ILE A 46 9.29 -2.77 8.33
N VAL A 47 8.13 -3.38 8.05
CA VAL A 47 6.89 -2.64 7.77
C VAL A 47 6.43 -1.89 9.02
N ASP A 48 6.49 -2.52 10.19
CA ASP A 48 6.14 -1.92 11.48
C ASP A 48 7.11 -0.80 11.89
N ALA A 49 8.35 -0.83 11.39
CA ALA A 49 9.31 0.22 11.64
C ALA A 49 8.91 1.54 10.94
N HIS A 50 8.12 1.48 9.87
CA HIS A 50 7.81 2.65 9.05
C HIS A 50 6.60 3.45 9.55
N ASP A 51 6.76 4.77 9.59
CA ASP A 51 5.65 5.71 9.76
C ASP A 51 4.97 6.01 8.41
N THR A 52 3.79 5.43 8.21
CA THR A 52 3.02 5.56 6.98
C THR A 52 2.12 6.79 6.93
N THR A 53 2.11 7.62 7.99
CA THR A 53 1.14 8.70 8.19
C THR A 53 1.07 9.67 7.01
N LEU A 54 2.21 10.11 6.46
CA LEU A 54 2.22 11.08 5.36
C LEU A 54 1.65 10.51 4.06
N ILE A 55 1.90 9.22 3.78
CA ILE A 55 1.35 8.54 2.61
C ILE A 55 -0.16 8.39 2.77
N LEU A 56 -0.62 7.93 3.94
CA LEU A 56 -2.05 7.74 4.23
C LEU A 56 -2.82 9.05 4.18
N ARG A 57 -2.34 10.10 4.85
CA ARG A 57 -3.01 11.41 4.86
C ARG A 57 -2.99 12.10 3.50
N GLY A 58 -1.87 12.01 2.78
CA GLY A 58 -1.76 12.51 1.42
C GLY A 58 -2.72 11.77 0.49
N GLY A 59 -2.82 10.45 0.62
CA GLY A 59 -3.72 9.61 -0.15
C GLY A 59 -5.20 9.88 0.16
N GLU A 60 -5.56 10.00 1.44
CA GLU A 60 -6.92 10.26 1.91
C GLU A 60 -7.43 11.60 1.36
N LEU A 61 -6.63 12.66 1.49
CA LEU A 61 -6.93 13.96 0.91
C LEU A 61 -7.15 13.87 -0.60
N MET A 62 -6.32 13.09 -1.30
CA MET A 62 -6.45 12.90 -2.74
C MET A 62 -7.72 12.20 -3.15
N VAL A 63 -8.02 11.06 -2.54
CA VAL A 63 -9.26 10.34 -2.85
C VAL A 63 -10.48 11.19 -2.48
N ARG A 64 -10.45 11.90 -1.34
CA ARG A 64 -11.54 12.80 -0.94
C ARG A 64 -11.74 13.98 -1.90
N GLN A 65 -10.69 14.57 -2.46
CA GLN A 65 -10.85 15.58 -3.51
C GLN A 65 -11.55 15.01 -4.74
N GLN A 66 -11.28 13.76 -5.09
CA GLN A 66 -11.98 13.09 -6.20
C GLN A 66 -13.44 12.80 -5.87
N VAL A 67 -13.77 12.44 -4.62
CA VAL A 67 -15.16 12.33 -4.13
C VAL A 67 -15.93 13.61 -4.41
N VAL A 68 -15.41 14.75 -3.92
CA VAL A 68 -16.09 16.06 -4.04
C VAL A 68 -16.22 16.48 -5.51
N LYS A 69 -15.16 16.31 -6.31
CA LYS A 69 -15.19 16.63 -7.74
C LYS A 69 -16.21 15.77 -8.49
N ALA A 70 -16.28 14.48 -8.19
CA ALA A 70 -17.23 13.55 -8.79
C ALA A 70 -18.68 13.89 -8.40
N ALA A 71 -18.96 14.12 -7.12
CA ALA A 71 -20.26 14.51 -6.61
C ALA A 71 -20.80 15.76 -7.34
N LYS A 72 -20.01 16.84 -7.38
CA LYS A 72 -20.37 18.08 -8.10
C LYS A 72 -20.67 17.81 -9.58
N ASN A 73 -19.84 17.00 -10.24
CA ASN A 73 -20.02 16.68 -11.65
C ASN A 73 -21.28 15.86 -11.91
N PHE A 74 -21.56 14.84 -11.09
CA PHE A 74 -22.74 14.00 -11.22
C PHE A 74 -24.03 14.77 -10.92
N SER A 75 -24.08 15.55 -9.84
CA SER A 75 -25.24 16.41 -9.53
C SER A 75 -25.55 17.37 -10.68
N LEU A 76 -24.52 17.97 -11.30
CA LEU A 76 -24.71 18.83 -12.47
C LEU A 76 -25.13 18.08 -13.74
N LYS A 77 -24.54 16.92 -14.00
CA LYS A 77 -24.86 16.09 -15.18
C LYS A 77 -26.30 15.61 -15.11
N TRP A 78 -26.68 14.99 -14.01
CA TRP A 78 -28.01 14.40 -13.87
C TRP A 78 -29.11 15.45 -13.72
N GLY A 79 -28.84 16.58 -13.06
CA GLY A 79 -29.78 17.71 -13.05
C GLY A 79 -30.03 18.28 -14.46
N ARG A 80 -29.01 18.32 -15.32
CA ARG A 80 -29.17 18.70 -16.73
C ARG A 80 -29.96 17.68 -17.52
N GLU A 81 -29.67 16.39 -17.36
CA GLU A 81 -30.42 15.30 -17.99
C GLU A 81 -31.90 15.30 -17.55
N ARG A 82 -32.19 15.71 -16.31
CA ARG A 82 -33.54 15.85 -15.75
C ARG A 82 -34.27 17.13 -16.20
N GLY A 83 -33.59 18.04 -16.91
CA GLY A 83 -34.18 19.26 -17.45
C GLY A 83 -34.21 20.46 -16.51
N LEU A 84 -33.43 20.46 -15.41
CA LEU A 84 -33.43 21.55 -14.42
C LEU A 84 -32.80 22.86 -14.93
N GLY A 85 -32.11 22.80 -16.08
CA GLY A 85 -31.56 23.98 -16.76
C GLY A 85 -30.35 24.60 -16.06
N LYS A 86 -30.03 25.85 -16.44
CA LYS A 86 -28.85 26.59 -15.91
C LYS A 86 -29.04 27.10 -14.48
N GLU A 87 -30.27 27.10 -13.99
CA GLU A 87 -30.60 27.56 -12.63
C GLU A 87 -30.23 26.53 -11.57
N TRP A 88 -30.04 25.26 -11.95
CA TRP A 88 -29.51 24.21 -11.09
C TRP A 88 -27.99 24.36 -10.92
N TRP A 89 -27.59 25.08 -9.87
CA TRP A 89 -26.21 25.47 -9.65
C TRP A 89 -25.87 25.64 -8.16
N ARG A 90 -24.59 25.93 -7.86
CA ARG A 90 -23.98 26.01 -6.52
C ARG A 90 -24.60 27.04 -5.56
N ASP A 91 -25.39 27.98 -6.08
CA ASP A 91 -26.10 28.96 -5.25
C ASP A 91 -27.44 28.42 -4.74
N LYS A 92 -27.85 27.22 -5.15
CA LYS A 92 -29.12 26.60 -4.76
C LYS A 92 -28.93 25.64 -3.59
N PRO A 93 -29.69 25.79 -2.49
CA PRO A 93 -29.60 24.87 -1.35
C PRO A 93 -29.86 23.40 -1.73
N GLU A 94 -30.74 23.14 -2.69
CA GLU A 94 -31.06 21.80 -3.17
C GLU A 94 -29.90 21.17 -3.93
N PHE A 95 -29.14 21.98 -4.68
CA PHE A 95 -27.93 21.54 -5.35
C PHE A 95 -26.86 21.14 -4.34
N GLU A 96 -26.59 21.99 -3.36
CA GLU A 96 -25.59 21.72 -2.33
C GLU A 96 -25.96 20.47 -1.50
N ARG A 97 -27.26 20.27 -1.21
CA ARG A 97 -27.73 19.03 -0.57
C ARG A 97 -27.55 17.79 -1.45
N ALA A 98 -27.84 17.89 -2.74
CA ALA A 98 -27.59 16.81 -3.70
C ALA A 98 -26.10 16.44 -3.78
N VAL A 99 -25.22 17.45 -3.78
CA VAL A 99 -23.77 17.25 -3.76
C VAL A 99 -23.33 16.59 -2.46
N GLN A 100 -23.78 17.11 -1.31
CA GLN A 100 -23.42 16.56 0.00
C GLN A 100 -23.86 15.10 0.13
N HIS A 101 -25.06 14.76 -0.34
CA HIS A 101 -25.55 13.38 -0.34
C HIS A 101 -24.62 12.43 -1.10
N LEU A 102 -24.14 12.83 -2.28
CA LEU A 102 -23.15 12.03 -3.02
C LEU A 102 -21.77 12.00 -2.33
N ILE A 103 -21.35 13.10 -1.69
CA ILE A 103 -20.12 13.12 -0.89
C ILE A 103 -20.22 12.09 0.23
N ASP A 104 -21.35 12.02 0.94
CA ASP A 104 -21.55 11.07 2.04
C ASP A 104 -21.42 9.61 1.58
N ILE A 105 -21.96 9.28 0.39
CA ILE A 105 -21.78 7.96 -0.25
C ILE A 105 -20.30 7.68 -0.55
N GLY A 106 -19.59 8.67 -1.12
CA GLY A 106 -18.17 8.52 -1.41
C GLY A 106 -17.30 8.41 -0.15
N ASP A 107 -17.67 9.12 0.91
CA ASP A 107 -17.00 9.11 2.21
C ASP A 107 -17.15 7.76 2.92
N GLU A 108 -18.29 7.09 2.75
CA GLU A 108 -18.48 5.71 3.21
C GLU A 108 -17.51 4.74 2.56
N VAL A 109 -17.41 4.76 1.22
CA VAL A 109 -16.45 3.90 0.49
C VAL A 109 -15.01 4.25 0.88
N LEU A 110 -14.68 5.54 0.99
CA LEU A 110 -13.35 5.99 1.40
C LEU A 110 -13.00 5.46 2.80
N ARG A 111 -13.92 5.59 3.76
CA ARG A 111 -13.72 5.11 5.13
C ARG A 111 -13.46 3.61 5.18
N ASP A 112 -14.27 2.84 4.46
CA ASP A 112 -14.26 1.38 4.53
C ASP A 112 -13.04 0.78 3.82
N LYS A 113 -12.53 1.44 2.76
CA LYS A 113 -11.41 0.94 1.95
C LYS A 113 -10.07 1.53 2.36
N PHE A 114 -10.04 2.81 2.73
CA PHE A 114 -8.81 3.59 2.74
C PHE A 114 -8.34 3.96 4.14
N THR A 115 -9.28 4.33 5.03
CA THR A 115 -8.95 4.99 6.31
C THR A 115 -8.20 4.09 7.30
N SER A 116 -8.38 2.76 7.26
CA SER A 116 -7.66 1.87 8.19
C SER A 116 -6.15 1.82 7.92
N GLY A 117 -5.73 2.07 6.68
CA GLY A 117 -4.34 1.94 6.25
C GLY A 117 -3.86 0.50 6.06
N ASP A 118 -4.68 -0.51 6.35
CA ASP A 118 -4.31 -1.93 6.22
C ASP A 118 -3.91 -2.30 4.78
N TRP A 119 -4.50 -1.62 3.80
CA TRP A 119 -4.17 -1.77 2.39
C TRP A 119 -2.70 -1.41 2.10
N LEU A 120 -2.19 -0.35 2.75
CA LEU A 120 -0.82 0.10 2.56
C LEU A 120 0.14 -0.88 3.22
N THR A 121 -0.17 -1.33 4.44
CA THR A 121 0.58 -2.39 5.13
C THR A 121 0.62 -3.66 4.28
N THR A 122 -0.50 -4.04 3.66
CA THR A 122 -0.59 -5.23 2.79
C THR A 122 0.32 -5.09 1.57
N ILE A 123 0.22 -3.96 0.86
CA ILE A 123 1.08 -3.67 -0.30
C ILE A 123 2.56 -3.70 0.13
N TRP A 124 2.91 -3.02 1.22
CA TRP A 124 4.30 -2.91 1.67
C TRP A 124 4.87 -4.28 2.06
N THR A 125 4.10 -5.08 2.79
CA THR A 125 4.46 -6.46 3.18
C THR A 125 4.65 -7.34 1.95
N GLU A 126 3.74 -7.30 0.98
CA GLU A 126 3.83 -8.09 -0.26
C GLU A 126 5.10 -7.76 -1.03
N TYR A 127 5.35 -6.47 -1.29
CA TYR A 127 6.53 -6.05 -2.04
C TYR A 127 7.83 -6.37 -1.30
N THR A 128 7.86 -6.24 0.02
CA THR A 128 9.06 -6.60 0.81
C THR A 128 9.29 -8.11 0.80
N ALA A 129 8.24 -8.91 1.03
CA ALA A 129 8.34 -10.37 1.05
C ALA A 129 8.75 -10.94 -0.32
N ASN A 130 8.31 -10.34 -1.42
CA ASN A 130 8.60 -10.82 -2.77
C ASN A 130 10.00 -10.41 -3.27
N ASN A 131 10.61 -9.36 -2.73
CA ASN A 131 11.89 -8.85 -3.22
C ASN A 131 13.09 -9.19 -2.32
N PHE A 132 12.87 -9.61 -1.07
CA PHE A 132 13.96 -9.84 -0.11
C PHE A 132 13.90 -11.23 0.54
N THR A 133 15.08 -11.79 0.83
CA THR A 133 15.21 -12.99 1.67
C THR A 133 14.96 -12.64 3.15
N GLY A 134 14.78 -13.65 4.01
CA GLY A 134 14.64 -13.42 5.45
C GLY A 134 15.87 -12.75 6.08
N GLU A 135 17.07 -13.13 5.65
CA GLU A 135 18.33 -12.52 6.11
C GLU A 135 18.44 -11.05 5.68
N GLN A 136 18.13 -10.75 4.42
CA GLN A 136 18.15 -9.38 3.91
C GLN A 136 17.11 -8.51 4.63
N ALA A 137 15.91 -9.06 4.87
CA ALA A 137 14.87 -8.36 5.60
C ALA A 137 15.30 -8.10 7.06
N SER A 138 15.91 -9.09 7.71
CA SER A 138 16.43 -8.96 9.08
C SER A 138 17.50 -7.87 9.15
N TYR A 139 18.43 -7.83 8.18
CA TYR A 139 19.45 -6.78 8.10
C TYR A 139 18.85 -5.37 8.00
N ILE A 140 17.83 -5.16 7.15
CA ILE A 140 17.14 -3.86 7.05
C ILE A 140 16.47 -3.52 8.39
N ALA A 141 15.75 -4.47 8.99
CA ALA A 141 15.04 -4.26 10.25
C ALA A 141 16.00 -3.88 11.39
N GLU A 142 17.15 -4.55 11.52
CA GLU A 142 18.17 -4.21 12.50
C GLU A 142 18.81 -2.86 12.21
N HIS A 143 19.08 -2.54 10.95
CA HIS A 143 19.61 -1.22 10.56
C HIS A 143 18.68 -0.09 11.02
N PHE A 144 17.37 -0.22 10.81
CA PHE A 144 16.39 0.80 11.24
C PHE A 144 16.28 1.01 12.76
N LYS A 145 16.83 0.11 13.58
CA LYS A 145 16.93 0.29 15.04
C LYS A 145 18.12 1.14 15.46
N THR A 146 19.11 1.32 14.58
CA THR A 146 20.26 2.20 14.85
C THR A 146 19.84 3.67 14.79
N GLU A 147 20.61 4.55 15.44
CA GLU A 147 20.39 6.01 15.40
C GLU A 147 20.36 6.52 13.96
N HIS A 148 21.35 6.14 13.15
CA HIS A 148 21.46 6.56 11.75
C HIS A 148 20.39 5.92 10.88
N GLY A 149 20.07 4.64 11.08
CA GLY A 149 19.01 3.97 10.33
C GLY A 149 17.63 4.55 10.60
N ALA A 150 17.34 4.97 11.83
CA ALA A 150 16.09 5.66 12.16
C ALA A 150 15.94 7.00 11.41
N ILE A 151 17.03 7.76 11.28
CA ILE A 151 17.05 9.01 10.51
C ILE A 151 16.86 8.72 9.01
N GLN A 152 17.55 7.71 8.45
CA GLN A 152 17.41 7.33 7.04
C GLN A 152 15.99 6.87 6.71
N ARG A 153 15.40 6.06 7.59
CA ARG A 153 14.02 5.63 7.51
C ARG A 153 13.06 6.83 7.49
N GLY A 154 13.25 7.79 8.38
CA GLY A 154 12.45 9.03 8.41
C GLY A 154 12.57 9.85 7.12
N LEU A 155 13.77 9.92 6.53
CA LEU A 155 13.98 10.57 5.23
C LEU A 155 13.27 9.83 4.08
N MET A 156 13.28 8.50 4.09
CA MET A 156 12.54 7.68 3.13
C MET A 156 11.03 7.96 3.23
N GLU A 157 10.48 7.94 4.44
CA GLU A 157 9.06 8.22 4.71
C GLU A 157 8.65 9.62 4.25
N TRP A 158 9.47 10.63 4.56
CA TRP A 158 9.28 11.99 4.07
C TRP A 158 9.23 12.03 2.55
N TYR A 159 10.19 11.38 1.87
CA TYR A 159 10.25 11.38 0.42
C TYR A 159 9.06 10.65 -0.21
N LEU A 160 8.66 9.48 0.32
CA LEU A 160 7.50 8.75 -0.17
C LEU A 160 6.20 9.57 0.00
N GLY A 161 6.02 10.18 1.18
CA GLY A 161 4.90 11.10 1.43
C GLY A 161 4.90 12.28 0.46
N SER A 162 6.06 12.91 0.23
CA SER A 162 6.20 14.03 -0.71
C SER A 162 5.95 13.61 -2.16
N THR A 163 6.37 12.40 -2.55
CA THR A 163 6.15 11.85 -3.89
C THR A 163 4.66 11.66 -4.17
N THR A 164 3.90 11.22 -3.18
CA THR A 164 2.43 11.15 -3.28
C THR A 164 1.84 12.52 -3.60
N LEU A 165 2.23 13.56 -2.88
CA LEU A 165 1.75 14.92 -3.13
C LEU A 165 2.20 15.46 -4.50
N PHE A 166 3.46 15.22 -4.86
CA PHE A 166 4.05 15.67 -6.10
C PHE A 166 3.34 15.07 -7.32
N TYR A 167 3.10 13.75 -7.33
CA TYR A 167 2.45 13.06 -8.43
C TYR A 167 1.08 13.68 -8.78
N TYR A 168 0.29 14.02 -7.78
CA TYR A 168 -1.05 14.59 -7.99
C TYR A 168 -1.05 16.11 -8.24
N THR A 169 -0.05 16.83 -7.73
CA THR A 169 0.16 18.24 -8.08
C THR A 169 0.56 18.37 -9.55
N PHE A 170 1.49 17.53 -10.02
CA PHE A 170 1.97 17.55 -11.41
C PHE A 170 0.87 17.16 -12.42
N THR A 171 -0.06 16.30 -12.02
CA THR A 171 -1.18 15.86 -12.88
C THR A 171 -2.40 16.80 -12.85
N ASP A 172 -2.29 17.99 -12.22
CA ASP A 172 -3.39 18.96 -12.04
C ASP A 172 -4.64 18.36 -11.35
N ARG A 173 -4.43 17.27 -10.59
CA ARG A 173 -5.49 16.57 -9.87
C ARG A 173 -5.69 17.15 -8.48
N TRP A 174 -4.75 17.96 -8.00
CA TRP A 174 -4.75 18.63 -6.70
C TRP A 174 -5.38 20.03 -6.76
N ASP A 175 -6.38 20.30 -5.93
CA ASP A 175 -6.98 21.62 -5.75
C ASP A 175 -6.84 22.10 -4.30
N TYR A 176 -5.94 23.06 -4.05
CA TYR A 176 -5.72 23.65 -2.73
C TYR A 176 -6.89 24.52 -2.24
N ARG A 177 -7.84 24.84 -3.12
CA ARG A 177 -8.96 25.76 -2.83
C ARG A 177 -10.28 25.04 -2.62
N LEU A 178 -10.27 23.70 -2.63
CA LEU A 178 -11.46 22.90 -2.45
C LEU A 178 -11.84 22.83 -0.97
N GLU A 179 -12.72 23.73 -0.55
CA GLU A 179 -13.10 23.97 0.84
C GLU A 179 -13.58 22.69 1.56
N GLU A 180 -14.29 21.80 0.85
CA GLU A 180 -14.80 20.54 1.41
C GLU A 180 -13.69 19.57 1.83
N THR A 181 -12.44 19.81 1.41
CA THR A 181 -11.26 19.01 1.76
C THR A 181 -10.23 19.77 2.60
N ARG A 182 -10.58 20.98 3.08
CA ARG A 182 -9.66 21.82 3.85
C ARG A 182 -9.22 21.14 5.15
N LYS A 183 -10.11 20.41 5.81
CA LYS A 183 -9.82 19.68 7.04
C LYS A 183 -8.72 18.64 6.83
N GLU A 184 -8.78 17.88 5.74
CA GLU A 184 -7.79 16.86 5.40
C GLU A 184 -6.45 17.50 5.02
N LEU A 185 -6.48 18.65 4.33
CA LEU A 185 -5.29 19.45 4.04
C LEU A 185 -4.61 19.97 5.31
N GLU A 186 -5.38 20.54 6.24
CA GLU A 186 -4.87 21.01 7.53
C GLU A 186 -4.29 19.85 8.36
N ALA A 187 -4.95 18.70 8.36
CA ALA A 187 -4.47 17.50 9.04
C ALA A 187 -3.14 17.01 8.45
N LEU A 188 -3.04 16.94 7.12
CA LEU A 188 -1.79 16.60 6.44
C LEU A 188 -0.68 17.60 6.76
N GLN A 189 -0.96 18.90 6.69
CA GLN A 189 0.02 19.95 6.99
C GLN A 189 0.53 19.86 8.43
N LYS A 190 -0.37 19.58 9.38
CA LYS A 190 0.00 19.38 10.79
C LYS A 190 0.92 18.17 10.98
N GLU A 191 0.68 17.07 10.26
CA GLU A 191 1.57 15.92 10.30
C GLU A 191 2.91 16.18 9.60
N ALA A 192 2.90 16.89 8.47
CA ALA A 192 4.11 17.28 7.77
C ALA A 192 5.00 18.20 8.61
N GLN A 193 4.42 19.19 9.32
CA GLN A 193 5.17 20.12 10.16
C GLN A 193 5.96 19.43 11.27
N LYS A 194 5.42 18.36 11.87
CA LYS A 194 6.13 17.59 12.92
C LYS A 194 7.40 16.91 12.40
N ARG A 195 7.48 16.69 11.09
CA ARG A 195 8.51 15.89 10.41
C ARG A 195 9.47 16.75 9.59
N LEU A 196 9.24 18.06 9.51
CA LEU A 196 10.19 18.98 8.91
C LEU A 196 11.47 19.00 9.75
N PRO A 197 12.64 18.70 9.16
CA PRO A 197 13.89 18.76 9.89
C PRO A 197 14.18 20.21 10.29
N ASN A 198 14.43 20.44 11.58
CA ASN A 198 14.81 21.76 12.11
C ASN A 198 16.26 22.13 11.81
N GLU A 199 17.08 21.14 11.41
CA GLU A 199 18.51 21.28 11.14
C GLU A 199 18.88 20.49 9.87
N MET A 200 19.99 20.87 9.22
CA MET A 200 20.52 20.08 8.10
C MET A 200 21.04 18.74 8.62
N ILE A 201 20.56 17.65 8.02
CA ILE A 201 21.05 16.30 8.31
C ILE A 201 22.38 16.11 7.58
N THR A 202 23.46 15.99 8.34
CA THR A 202 24.81 15.70 7.83
C THR A 202 25.36 14.43 8.45
N TRP A 203 25.88 13.53 7.63
CA TRP A 203 26.59 12.34 8.09
C TRP A 203 28.08 12.65 8.30
N LYS A 204 28.68 12.14 9.37
CA LYS A 204 30.12 12.27 9.67
C LYS A 204 30.89 11.11 9.07
N ALA A 205 32.14 11.33 8.64
CA ALA A 205 32.99 10.32 8.00
C ALA A 205 33.21 9.01 8.82
N GLY A 206 32.92 9.00 10.12
CA GLY A 206 32.98 7.79 10.97
C GLY A 206 31.74 6.88 10.91
N GLU A 207 30.67 7.29 10.23
CA GLU A 207 29.35 6.62 10.26
C GLU A 207 29.22 5.60 9.12
N LYS A 208 30.14 4.62 9.09
CA LYS A 208 30.31 3.67 7.98
C LYS A 208 29.04 2.91 7.61
N GLU A 209 28.22 2.54 8.60
CA GLU A 209 26.96 1.81 8.40
C GLU A 209 25.92 2.65 7.63
N ALA A 210 25.78 3.92 7.99
CA ALA A 210 24.89 4.87 7.30
C ALA A 210 25.29 5.05 5.82
N TYR A 211 26.58 5.22 5.54
CA TYR A 211 27.08 5.33 4.17
C TYR A 211 26.94 4.02 3.38
N THR A 212 27.12 2.87 4.03
CA THR A 212 27.00 1.57 3.35
C THR A 212 25.55 1.29 2.95
N PHE A 213 24.58 1.69 3.77
CA PHE A 213 23.17 1.52 3.45
C PHE A 213 22.69 2.41 2.28
N ILE A 214 23.24 3.62 2.10
CA ILE A 214 22.78 4.55 1.06
C ILE A 214 23.65 4.52 -0.22
N ALA A 215 24.97 4.38 -0.08
CA ALA A 215 25.92 4.70 -1.13
C ALA A 215 26.79 3.51 -1.57
N CYS A 216 26.36 2.29 -1.28
CA CYS A 216 27.02 1.10 -1.80
C CYS A 216 26.55 0.74 -3.22
N SER A 217 27.42 0.12 -4.01
CA SER A 217 27.10 -0.35 -5.37
C SER A 217 25.91 -1.34 -5.35
N PRO A 218 24.91 -1.18 -6.23
CA PRO A 218 23.82 -2.14 -6.42
C PRO A 218 24.29 -3.54 -6.82
N ASP A 219 25.49 -3.67 -7.40
CA ASP A 219 26.04 -4.96 -7.83
C ASP A 219 26.63 -5.78 -6.67
N ASN A 220 26.63 -5.23 -5.44
CA ASN A 220 27.08 -5.92 -4.25
C ASN A 220 25.88 -6.49 -3.49
N GLY A 221 25.78 -7.83 -3.43
CA GLY A 221 24.71 -8.53 -2.70
C GLY A 221 24.63 -8.25 -1.19
N LEU A 222 25.62 -7.54 -0.63
CA LEU A 222 25.62 -7.04 0.74
C LEU A 222 25.00 -5.63 0.87
N CYS A 223 24.55 -5.03 -0.23
CA CYS A 223 24.14 -3.63 -0.31
C CYS A 223 22.65 -3.52 -0.62
N ILE A 224 21.88 -3.87 0.41
CA ILE A 224 20.43 -4.06 0.35
C ILE A 224 19.68 -2.72 0.43
N GLY A 225 20.26 -1.69 1.05
CA GLY A 225 19.60 -0.39 1.26
C GLY A 225 19.17 0.33 -0.03
N PRO A 226 20.02 0.46 -1.07
CA PRO A 226 19.61 1.07 -2.33
C PRO A 226 18.57 0.25 -3.09
N GLU A 227 18.65 -1.09 -3.01
CA GLU A 227 17.63 -1.98 -3.60
C GLU A 227 16.29 -1.83 -2.89
N TYR A 228 16.30 -1.79 -1.56
CA TYR A 228 15.12 -1.54 -0.74
C TYR A 228 14.49 -0.20 -1.07
N TRP A 229 15.30 0.87 -1.12
CA TRP A 229 14.81 2.19 -1.50
C TRP A 229 14.18 2.21 -2.90
N LYS A 230 14.86 1.62 -3.89
CA LYS A 230 14.37 1.53 -5.26
C LYS A 230 13.05 0.78 -5.34
N MET A 231 12.90 -0.31 -4.58
CA MET A 231 11.66 -1.08 -4.47
C MET A 231 10.52 -0.22 -3.88
N LEU A 232 10.79 0.54 -2.81
CA LEU A 232 9.79 1.43 -2.22
C LEU A 232 9.37 2.53 -3.21
N ALA A 233 10.34 3.27 -3.73
CA ALA A 233 10.09 4.48 -4.50
C ALA A 233 9.45 4.23 -5.87
N ILE A 234 9.66 3.05 -6.48
CA ILE A 234 9.20 2.76 -7.84
C ILE A 234 8.03 1.77 -7.83
N PRO A 235 8.22 0.44 -7.68
CA PRO A 235 7.12 -0.49 -7.85
C PRO A 235 6.09 -0.43 -6.71
N MET A 236 6.50 -0.22 -5.46
CA MET A 236 5.57 -0.12 -4.32
C MET A 236 4.72 1.17 -4.41
N MET A 237 5.34 2.34 -4.62
CA MET A 237 4.57 3.58 -4.85
C MET A 237 3.67 3.49 -6.09
N GLY A 238 4.09 2.80 -7.14
CA GLY A 238 3.23 2.50 -8.29
C GLY A 238 1.97 1.69 -7.90
N ALA A 239 2.09 0.75 -6.96
CA ALA A 239 0.95 0.00 -6.43
C ALA A 239 0.05 0.87 -5.54
N VAL A 240 0.64 1.75 -4.73
CA VAL A 240 -0.10 2.74 -3.93
C VAL A 240 -0.98 3.62 -4.82
N PHE A 241 -0.42 4.18 -5.89
CA PHE A 241 -1.20 5.02 -6.81
C PHE A 241 -2.31 4.26 -7.53
N ARG A 242 -2.05 3.02 -7.97
CA ARG A 242 -3.10 2.16 -8.53
C ARG A 242 -4.22 1.92 -7.52
N TYR A 243 -3.89 1.60 -6.28
CA TYR A 243 -4.91 1.40 -5.24
C TYR A 243 -5.78 2.65 -5.01
N MET A 244 -5.18 3.84 -4.98
CA MET A 244 -5.90 5.10 -4.89
C MET A 244 -6.81 5.36 -6.10
N GLU A 245 -6.34 5.07 -7.31
CA GLU A 245 -7.13 5.20 -8.53
C GLU A 245 -8.28 4.21 -8.59
N ASP A 246 -8.06 2.97 -8.14
CA ASP A 246 -9.07 1.92 -8.06
C ASP A 246 -10.16 2.29 -7.06
N THR A 247 -9.78 2.75 -5.87
CA THR A 247 -10.71 3.28 -4.86
C THR A 247 -11.54 4.43 -5.41
N THR A 248 -10.92 5.35 -6.17
CA THR A 248 -11.63 6.46 -6.82
C THR A 248 -12.64 5.98 -7.86
N ARG A 249 -12.37 4.88 -8.58
CA ARG A 249 -13.33 4.29 -9.52
C ARG A 249 -14.49 3.63 -8.78
N GLU A 250 -14.22 2.89 -7.71
CA GLU A 250 -15.25 2.28 -6.86
C GLU A 250 -16.20 3.33 -6.28
N ILE A 251 -15.66 4.44 -5.76
CA ILE A 251 -16.45 5.59 -5.27
C ILE A 251 -17.40 6.13 -6.35
N LYS A 252 -16.89 6.32 -7.57
CA LYS A 252 -17.72 6.82 -8.67
C LYS A 252 -18.83 5.84 -9.03
N SER A 253 -18.52 4.55 -9.08
CA SER A 253 -19.52 3.51 -9.34
C SER A 253 -20.58 3.44 -8.23
N ALA A 254 -20.20 3.63 -6.96
CA ALA A 254 -21.14 3.70 -5.84
C ALA A 254 -22.08 4.91 -5.97
N MET A 255 -21.55 6.10 -6.29
CA MET A 255 -22.37 7.28 -6.55
C MET A 255 -23.32 7.08 -7.74
N GLU A 256 -22.85 6.45 -8.82
CA GLU A 256 -23.66 6.16 -10.01
C GLU A 256 -24.80 5.19 -9.72
N ALA A 257 -24.56 4.16 -8.89
CA ALA A 257 -25.61 3.23 -8.44
C ALA A 257 -26.71 3.96 -7.65
N GLU A 258 -26.34 5.00 -6.91
CA GLU A 258 -27.24 5.82 -6.11
C GLU A 258 -27.86 6.98 -6.90
N ARG A 259 -27.81 7.00 -8.23
CA ARG A 259 -28.36 8.08 -9.05
C ARG A 259 -29.82 8.41 -8.72
N GLU A 260 -30.66 7.40 -8.50
CA GLU A 260 -32.09 7.59 -8.21
C GLU A 260 -32.34 8.27 -6.86
N SER A 261 -31.40 8.14 -5.92
CA SER A 261 -31.47 8.77 -4.59
C SER A 261 -31.47 10.31 -4.65
N LEU A 262 -31.13 10.90 -5.79
CA LEU A 262 -31.11 12.35 -5.99
C LEU A 262 -32.46 12.96 -6.41
N GLU A 263 -33.42 12.14 -6.84
CA GLU A 263 -34.73 12.62 -7.29
C GLU A 263 -35.47 13.49 -6.25
N PRO A 264 -35.39 13.24 -4.93
CA PRO A 264 -35.98 14.13 -3.92
C PRO A 264 -35.43 15.56 -3.99
N PHE A 265 -34.13 15.75 -4.23
CA PHE A 265 -33.52 17.08 -4.32
C PHE A 265 -33.93 17.79 -5.62
N PHE A 266 -34.02 17.05 -6.73
CA PHE A 266 -34.51 17.61 -8.00
C PHE A 266 -35.96 18.08 -7.90
N LYS A 267 -36.84 17.28 -7.29
CA LYS A 267 -38.24 17.66 -7.05
C LYS A 267 -38.37 18.86 -6.13
N ALA A 268 -37.57 18.92 -5.05
CA ALA A 268 -37.55 20.07 -4.15
C ALA A 268 -37.19 21.36 -4.90
N PHE A 269 -36.19 21.30 -5.78
CA PHE A 269 -35.80 22.44 -6.60
C PHE A 269 -36.90 22.87 -7.56
N GLU A 270 -37.54 21.92 -8.26
CA GLU A 270 -38.68 22.21 -9.14
C GLU A 270 -39.86 22.88 -8.39
N GLN A 271 -40.10 22.48 -7.13
CA GLN A 271 -41.12 23.09 -6.28
C GLN A 271 -40.74 24.50 -5.84
N SER A 272 -39.47 24.77 -5.56
CA SER A 272 -38.97 26.10 -5.18
C SER A 272 -39.11 27.16 -6.28
N ARG A 273 -39.27 26.74 -7.54
CA ARG A 273 -39.44 27.60 -8.72
C ARG A 273 -40.89 28.00 -8.98
N LYS A 274 -41.85 27.37 -8.32
CA LYS A 274 -43.29 27.67 -8.43
C LYS A 274 -43.68 28.75 -7.44
#